data_AF-A0A5C7MEB3-F1
#
_entry.id   AF-A0A5C7MEB3-F1
#
_cell.length_a   1.000
_cell.length_b   1.000
_cell.length_c   1.000
_cell.angle_alpha   90.00
_cell.angle_beta   90.00
_cell.angle_gamma   90.00
#
_symmetry.space_group_name_H-M   'P 1'
#
loop_
_entity.id
_entity.type
_entity.pdbx_description
1 polymer ?
#
loop_
_entity_poly.entity_id
_entity_poly.type
_entity_poly.pdbx_seq_one_letter_code
_entity_poly.pdbx_strand_id
1 'polypeptide(L)'
;MPQYYGVSPRPAGKRRIVRLGAFLAAAFVLGLVGGLLGAHISPSPAPPAQVTAAEPSADEVRAQTIDLCTRFAAAYAAIPAPQTASADMIPATNYVSDALRDNPIADPGVREAVGKSLRLMREQSAALSHEKSRGAVQPPNGFNAAPANAADDRVWDQCYGYGE
;
A
#
# COMPACT_ATOMS: atom_id res chain seq x y z
N MET A 1 -20.82 7.29 24.00
CA MET A 1 -20.77 5.86 23.65
C MET A 1 -19.68 5.69 22.60
N PRO A 2 -18.72 4.76 22.75
CA PRO A 2 -17.72 4.50 21.72
C PRO A 2 -18.43 4.04 20.44
N GLN A 3 -18.14 4.69 19.31
CA GLN A 3 -18.63 4.28 17.99
C GLN A 3 -17.81 3.05 17.57
N TYR A 4 -18.38 1.86 17.78
CA TYR A 4 -17.75 0.61 17.41
C TYR A 4 -17.72 0.45 15.89
N TYR A 5 -16.53 0.32 15.33
CA TYR A 5 -16.34 -0.03 13.93
C TYR A 5 -16.50 -1.54 13.80
N GLY A 6 -17.69 -1.95 13.36
CA GLY A 6 -18.00 -3.34 13.07
C GLY A 6 -17.39 -3.73 11.73
N VAL A 7 -16.55 -4.76 11.73
CA VAL A 7 -16.20 -5.49 10.51
C VAL A 7 -17.50 -6.08 9.97
N SER A 8 -18.04 -5.55 8.87
CA SER A 8 -19.19 -6.20 8.21
C SER A 8 -18.76 -7.59 7.73
N PRO A 9 -19.39 -8.69 8.21
CA PRO A 9 -19.17 -10.00 7.62
C PRO A 9 -19.92 -10.04 6.30
N ARG A 10 -19.21 -10.09 5.16
CA ARG A 10 -19.81 -10.42 3.86
C ARG A 10 -19.51 -11.87 3.47
N PRO A 11 -20.47 -12.55 2.83
CA PRO A 11 -20.50 -14.01 2.70
C PRO A 11 -19.33 -14.54 1.87
N ALA A 12 -18.75 -15.65 2.33
CA ALA A 12 -17.68 -16.37 1.66
C ALA A 12 -18.13 -16.85 0.27
N GLY A 13 -17.69 -16.14 -0.77
CA GLY A 13 -17.78 -16.59 -2.15
C GLY A 13 -17.04 -17.91 -2.34
N LYS A 14 -17.63 -18.83 -3.10
CA LYS A 14 -17.11 -20.19 -3.35
C LYS A 14 -15.72 -20.11 -3.98
N ARG A 15 -14.68 -20.51 -3.23
CA ARG A 15 -13.30 -20.63 -3.70
C ARG A 15 -13.23 -21.66 -4.84
N ARG A 16 -13.07 -21.19 -6.09
CA ARG A 16 -12.57 -22.03 -7.18
C ARG A 16 -11.05 -22.12 -7.06
N ILE A 17 -10.56 -23.33 -6.86
CA ILE A 17 -9.14 -23.65 -6.83
C ILE A 17 -8.62 -23.53 -8.26
N VAL A 18 -7.74 -22.56 -8.51
CA VAL A 18 -6.94 -22.50 -9.73
C VAL A 18 -5.51 -22.86 -9.36
N ARG A 19 -5.05 -24.02 -9.84
CA ARG A 19 -3.63 -24.39 -9.81
C ARG A 19 -2.95 -23.65 -10.96
N LEU A 20 -2.06 -22.71 -10.66
CA LEU A 20 -1.16 -22.15 -11.65
C LEU A 20 0.25 -22.67 -11.40
N GLY A 21 0.80 -23.32 -12.43
CA GLY A 21 2.10 -23.98 -12.43
C GLY A 21 3.27 -22.99 -12.39
N ALA A 22 4.40 -23.48 -11.89
CA ALA A 22 5.67 -22.80 -11.92
C ALA A 22 6.14 -22.53 -13.35
N PHE A 23 6.65 -21.33 -13.64
CA PHE A 23 7.53 -21.10 -14.79
C PHE A 23 8.55 -19.98 -14.55
N LEU A 24 9.81 -20.45 -14.51
CA LEU A 24 11.10 -19.93 -14.98
C LEU A 24 11.64 -18.55 -14.60
N ALA A 25 12.92 -18.65 -14.20
CA ALA A 25 13.91 -17.63 -13.93
C ALA A 25 14.21 -16.73 -15.14
N ALA A 26 14.53 -15.46 -14.87
CA ALA A 26 15.24 -14.59 -15.79
C ALA A 26 16.59 -14.17 -15.18
N ALA A 27 17.65 -14.40 -15.95
CA ALA A 27 19.03 -14.20 -15.59
C ALA A 27 19.41 -12.71 -15.49
N PHE A 28 20.15 -12.35 -14.45
CA PHE A 28 20.87 -11.08 -14.37
C PHE A 28 22.23 -11.27 -15.08
N VAL A 29 22.39 -10.70 -16.28
CA VAL A 29 23.66 -10.73 -17.02
C VAL A 29 24.24 -9.32 -17.12
N LEU A 30 25.36 -9.17 -16.40
CA LEU A 30 26.55 -8.33 -16.61
C LEU A 30 26.46 -6.89 -17.16
N GLY A 31 27.16 -6.01 -16.45
CA GLY A 31 27.70 -4.77 -17.00
C GLY A 31 28.68 -4.05 -16.05
N LEU A 32 29.77 -4.69 -15.64
CA LEU A 32 30.87 -4.01 -14.93
C LEU A 32 32.23 -4.53 -15.41
N VAL A 33 32.70 -3.98 -16.54
CA VAL A 33 34.12 -4.02 -16.93
C VAL A 33 34.51 -2.71 -17.63
N GLY A 34 35.60 -2.10 -17.14
CA GLY A 34 36.40 -1.07 -17.82
C GLY A 34 36.59 0.17 -16.95
N GLY A 35 37.77 0.62 -16.56
CA GLY A 35 39.16 0.25 -16.82
C GLY A 35 40.04 1.33 -16.18
N LEU A 36 41.20 0.96 -15.62
CA LEU A 36 42.14 1.90 -14.98
C LEU A 36 42.95 2.72 -16.02
N LEU A 37 43.23 3.98 -15.65
CA LEU A 37 44.38 4.85 -15.97
C LEU A 37 44.56 5.42 -17.40
N GLY A 38 44.63 6.76 -17.46
CA GLY A 38 45.18 7.52 -18.59
C GLY A 38 44.91 9.02 -18.44
N ALA A 39 45.93 9.81 -18.07
CA ALA A 39 45.81 11.23 -17.75
C ALA A 39 46.31 12.13 -18.88
N HIS A 40 45.48 12.53 -19.85
CA HIS A 40 45.84 13.61 -20.79
C HIS A 40 44.59 14.40 -21.24
N ILE A 41 44.56 15.68 -20.86
CA ILE A 41 43.71 16.83 -21.27
C ILE A 41 42.60 16.50 -22.30
N SER A 42 41.36 16.44 -21.84
CA SER A 42 40.15 16.33 -22.68
C SER A 42 39.09 17.33 -22.19
N PRO A 43 38.25 17.89 -23.08
CA PRO A 43 37.22 18.87 -22.72
C PRO A 43 36.27 18.29 -21.66
N SER A 44 35.68 19.17 -20.84
CA SER A 44 34.76 18.78 -19.77
C SER A 44 33.76 17.72 -20.25
N PRO A 45 33.63 16.59 -19.54
CA PRO A 45 32.73 15.52 -19.97
C PRO A 45 31.32 16.10 -20.11
N ALA A 46 30.70 15.86 -21.27
CA ALA A 46 29.30 16.17 -21.47
C ALA A 46 28.50 15.55 -20.31
N PRO A 47 27.53 16.28 -19.73
CA PRO A 47 26.72 15.72 -18.66
C PRO A 47 26.14 14.38 -19.11
N PRO A 48 26.19 13.33 -18.26
CA PRO A 48 25.67 12.03 -18.63
C PRO A 48 24.23 12.20 -19.08
N ALA A 49 23.89 11.62 -20.24
CA ALA A 49 22.53 11.63 -20.74
C ALA A 49 21.59 11.14 -19.63
N GLN A 50 20.57 11.92 -19.31
CA GLN A 50 19.54 11.51 -18.36
C GLN A 50 18.92 10.22 -18.91
N VAL A 51 19.15 9.11 -18.22
CA VAL A 51 18.45 7.87 -18.49
C VAL A 51 17.00 8.10 -18.04
N THR A 52 16.13 8.38 -18.99
CA THR A 52 14.69 8.44 -18.73
C THR A 52 14.27 7.05 -18.29
N ALA A 53 13.72 6.92 -17.07
CA ALA A 53 13.16 5.66 -16.61
C ALA A 53 12.09 5.20 -17.60
N ALA A 54 12.15 3.93 -18.02
CA ALA A 54 11.12 3.36 -18.88
C ALA A 54 9.76 3.44 -18.18
N GLU A 55 8.71 3.73 -18.96
CA GLU A 55 7.34 3.71 -18.45
C GLU A 55 6.99 2.29 -17.98
N PRO A 56 6.33 2.13 -16.81
CA PRO A 56 5.95 0.82 -16.33
C PRO A 56 5.07 0.06 -17.32
N SER A 57 5.35 -1.22 -17.50
CA SER A 57 4.50 -2.09 -18.31
C SER A 57 3.16 -2.36 -17.61
N ALA A 58 2.13 -2.66 -18.40
CA ALA A 58 0.80 -3.01 -17.88
C ALA A 58 0.85 -4.23 -16.93
N ASP A 59 1.73 -5.19 -17.20
CA ASP A 59 1.91 -6.37 -16.34
C ASP A 59 2.55 -6.01 -14.99
N GLU A 60 3.48 -5.07 -14.94
CA GLU A 60 4.08 -4.58 -13.69
C GLU A 60 3.07 -3.81 -12.84
N VAL A 61 2.28 -2.92 -13.47
CA VAL A 61 1.18 -2.21 -12.80
C VAL A 61 0.18 -3.22 -12.24
N ARG A 62 -0.19 -4.23 -13.03
CA ARG A 62 -1.12 -5.28 -12.61
C ARG A 62 -0.59 -6.08 -11.43
N ALA A 63 0.67 -6.50 -11.48
CA ALA A 63 1.31 -7.26 -10.41
C ALA A 63 1.33 -6.48 -9.08
N GLN A 64 1.72 -5.19 -9.13
CA GLN A 64 1.74 -4.35 -7.93
C GLN A 64 0.34 -4.03 -7.40
N THR A 65 -0.65 -3.88 -8.29
CA THR A 65 -2.04 -3.68 -7.87
C THR A 65 -2.58 -4.90 -7.12
N ILE A 66 -2.28 -6.10 -7.62
CA ILE A 66 -2.67 -7.36 -6.96
C ILE A 66 -1.98 -7.48 -5.59
N ASP A 67 -0.68 -7.19 -5.49
CA ASP A 67 0.03 -7.23 -4.20
C ASP A 67 -0.57 -6.23 -3.20
N LEU A 68 -0.80 -4.98 -3.63
CA LEU A 68 -1.40 -3.93 -2.80
C LEU A 68 -2.77 -4.35 -2.26
N CYS A 69 -3.68 -4.80 -3.13
CA CYS A 69 -5.00 -5.27 -2.74
C CYS A 69 -4.95 -6.48 -1.81
N THR A 70 -4.04 -7.43 -2.07
CA THR A 70 -3.89 -8.63 -1.25
C THR A 70 -3.40 -8.28 0.16
N ARG A 71 -2.41 -7.39 0.26
CA ARG A 71 -1.85 -6.95 1.55
C ARG A 71 -2.83 -6.08 2.33
N PHE A 72 -3.61 -5.23 1.64
CA PHE A 72 -4.73 -4.52 2.26
C PHE A 72 -5.72 -5.50 2.89
N ALA A 73 -6.16 -6.51 2.14
CA ALA A 73 -7.10 -7.50 2.64
C ALA A 73 -6.57 -8.28 3.85
N ALA A 74 -5.28 -8.65 3.84
CA ALA A 74 -4.63 -9.33 4.95
C ALA A 74 -4.54 -8.44 6.21
N ALA A 75 -4.15 -7.17 6.06
CA ALA A 75 -4.15 -6.20 7.16
C ALA A 75 -5.55 -6.03 7.75
N TYR A 76 -6.54 -5.82 6.89
CA TYR A 76 -7.91 -5.58 7.30
C TYR A 76 -8.50 -6.77 8.07
N ALA A 77 -8.23 -7.99 7.62
CA ALA A 77 -8.65 -9.22 8.30
C ALA A 77 -7.95 -9.43 9.66
N ALA A 78 -6.80 -8.80 9.90
CA ALA A 78 -6.06 -8.89 11.16
C ALA A 78 -6.53 -7.89 12.22
N ILE A 79 -7.43 -6.95 11.89
CA ILE A 79 -7.96 -5.98 12.84
C ILE A 79 -8.97 -6.68 13.76
N PRO A 80 -8.76 -6.71 15.08
CA PRO A 80 -9.72 -7.28 16.01
C PRO A 80 -11.01 -6.44 16.04
N ALA A 81 -12.15 -7.07 16.29
CA ALA A 81 -13.43 -6.40 16.48
C ALA A 81 -14.04 -6.84 17.82
N PRO A 82 -14.39 -5.91 18.72
CA PRO A 82 -14.26 -4.45 18.59
C PRO A 82 -12.81 -3.96 18.74
N GLN A 83 -12.49 -2.80 18.14
CA GLN A 83 -11.25 -2.08 18.45
C GLN A 83 -11.47 -1.21 19.69
N THR A 84 -10.57 -1.31 20.65
CA THR A 84 -10.67 -0.62 21.94
C THR A 84 -9.42 0.17 22.29
N ALA A 85 -8.30 -0.11 21.64
CA ALA A 85 -7.03 0.57 21.86
C ALA A 85 -6.32 0.89 20.53
N SER A 86 -5.45 1.90 20.53
CA SER A 86 -4.64 2.20 19.34
C SER A 86 -3.79 1.00 18.89
N ALA A 87 -3.37 0.13 19.80
CA ALA A 87 -2.60 -1.08 19.49
C ALA A 87 -3.35 -2.08 18.61
N ASP A 88 -4.68 -2.04 18.59
CA ASP A 88 -5.51 -2.89 17.74
C ASP A 88 -5.41 -2.51 16.26
N MET A 89 -5.10 -1.24 15.98
CA MET A 89 -5.08 -0.67 14.63
C MET A 89 -3.66 -0.50 14.07
N ILE A 90 -2.68 -0.18 14.93
CA ILE A 90 -1.30 0.12 14.51
C ILE A 90 -0.70 -0.97 13.60
N PRO A 91 -0.78 -2.28 13.94
CA PRO A 91 -0.22 -3.33 13.08
C PRO A 91 -0.78 -3.30 11.66
N ALA A 92 -2.10 -3.19 11.51
CA ALA A 92 -2.75 -3.13 10.20
C ALA A 92 -2.37 -1.84 9.45
N THR A 93 -2.36 -0.68 10.11
CA THR A 93 -1.98 0.59 9.48
C THR A 93 -0.55 0.60 8.97
N ASN A 94 0.39 0.02 9.72
CA ASN A 94 1.79 -0.06 9.30
C ASN A 94 1.93 -1.02 8.11
N TYR A 95 1.26 -2.17 8.16
CA TYR A 95 1.31 -3.13 7.06
C TYR A 95 0.74 -2.57 5.74
N VAL A 96 -0.37 -1.82 5.80
CA VAL A 96 -0.95 -1.12 4.63
C VAL A 96 -0.02 0.01 4.16
N SER A 97 0.61 0.73 5.09
CA SER A 97 1.59 1.77 4.73
C SER A 97 2.78 1.22 3.97
N ASP A 98 3.31 0.08 4.42
CA ASP A 98 4.39 -0.61 3.72
C ASP A 98 3.90 -1.11 2.35
N ALA A 99 2.68 -1.66 2.27
CA ALA A 99 2.09 -2.08 0.99
C ALA A 99 2.01 -0.93 -0.03
N LEU A 100 1.59 0.26 0.39
CA LEU A 100 1.58 1.45 -0.47
C LEU A 100 2.98 1.91 -0.88
N ARG A 101 3.97 1.79 0.00
CA ARG A 101 5.35 2.16 -0.31
C ARG A 101 5.98 1.18 -1.29
N ASP A 102 5.74 -0.11 -1.10
CA ASP A 102 6.36 -1.19 -1.87
C ASP A 102 5.73 -1.35 -3.26
N ASN A 103 4.53 -0.80 -3.47
CA ASN A 103 3.77 -0.87 -4.74
C ASN A 103 3.57 0.49 -5.44
N PRO A 104 4.64 1.29 -5.69
CA PRO A 104 4.53 2.69 -6.12
C PRO A 104 3.83 2.89 -7.47
N ILE A 105 3.83 1.89 -8.34
CA ILE A 105 3.24 1.93 -9.69
C ILE A 105 1.95 1.12 -9.81
N ALA A 106 1.40 0.61 -8.70
CA ALA A 106 0.04 0.05 -8.71
C ALA A 106 -0.97 1.06 -9.27
N ASP A 107 -2.13 0.55 -9.71
CA ASP A 107 -3.20 1.35 -10.29
C ASP A 107 -3.48 2.61 -9.45
N PRO A 108 -3.48 3.82 -10.06
CA PRO A 108 -3.63 5.06 -9.32
C PRO A 108 -4.96 5.16 -8.54
N GLY A 109 -6.05 4.61 -9.08
CA GLY A 109 -7.36 4.60 -8.42
C GLY A 109 -7.37 3.70 -7.19
N VAL A 110 -6.78 2.51 -7.29
CA VAL A 110 -6.58 1.59 -6.16
C VAL A 110 -5.68 2.24 -5.10
N ARG A 111 -4.53 2.80 -5.50
CA ARG A 111 -3.59 3.46 -4.57
C ARG A 111 -4.25 4.60 -3.82
N GLU A 112 -5.04 5.42 -4.49
CA GLU A 112 -5.74 6.55 -3.88
C GLU A 112 -6.83 6.07 -2.90
N ALA A 113 -7.61 5.06 -3.26
CA ALA A 113 -8.58 4.45 -2.36
C ALA A 113 -7.90 3.88 -1.09
N VAL A 114 -6.84 3.09 -1.24
CA VAL A 114 -6.09 2.51 -0.11
C VAL A 114 -5.44 3.60 0.74
N GLY A 115 -4.88 4.64 0.11
CA GLY A 115 -4.30 5.80 0.82
C GLY A 115 -5.33 6.55 1.67
N LYS A 116 -6.55 6.72 1.15
CA LYS A 116 -7.65 7.35 1.89
C LYS A 116 -8.11 6.49 3.07
N SER A 117 -8.27 5.18 2.88
CA SER A 117 -8.58 4.24 3.95
C SER A 117 -7.49 4.28 5.04
N LEU A 118 -6.22 4.15 4.67
CA LEU A 118 -5.09 4.20 5.60
C LEU A 118 -5.06 5.49 6.44
N ARG A 119 -5.35 6.65 5.83
CA ARG A 119 -5.45 7.92 6.56
C ARG A 119 -6.51 7.83 7.66
N LEU A 120 -7.69 7.30 7.35
CA LEU A 120 -8.80 7.19 8.30
C LEU A 120 -8.52 6.13 9.38
N MET A 121 -7.86 5.02 9.04
CA MET A 121 -7.38 4.04 10.03
C MET A 121 -6.37 4.65 11.02
N ARG A 122 -5.49 5.53 10.55
CA ARG A 122 -4.57 6.30 11.41
C ARG A 122 -5.30 7.31 12.29
N GLU A 123 -6.32 7.98 11.76
CA GLU A 123 -7.18 8.87 12.56
C GLU A 123 -7.92 8.09 13.66
N GLN A 124 -8.42 6.89 13.36
CA GLN A 124 -9.02 5.99 14.35
C GLN A 124 -8.00 5.61 15.43
N SER A 125 -6.78 5.23 15.02
CA SER A 125 -5.68 4.89 15.94
C SER A 125 -5.37 6.07 16.88
N ALA A 126 -5.28 7.29 16.33
CA ALA A 126 -5.06 8.50 17.11
C ALA A 126 -6.21 8.78 18.09
N ALA A 127 -7.47 8.60 17.68
CA ALA A 127 -8.62 8.73 18.57
C ALA A 127 -8.59 7.71 19.73
N LEU A 128 -8.19 6.46 19.42
CA LEU A 128 -8.06 5.36 20.40
C LEU A 128 -6.81 5.45 21.28
N SER A 129 -5.90 6.41 21.02
CA SER A 129 -4.72 6.63 21.86
C SER A 129 -5.06 7.34 23.17
N HIS A 130 -6.16 8.10 23.19
CA HIS A 130 -6.54 8.98 24.30
C HIS A 130 -5.46 10.00 24.72
N GLU A 131 -4.49 10.27 23.85
CA GLU A 131 -3.45 11.26 24.10
C GLU A 131 -4.07 12.66 24.17
N LYS A 132 -3.50 13.53 25.01
CA LYS A 132 -3.99 14.90 25.15
C LYS A 132 -3.46 15.76 24.02
N SER A 133 -4.30 16.65 23.50
CA SER A 133 -3.83 17.70 22.59
C SER A 133 -2.80 18.58 23.31
N ARG A 134 -1.56 18.59 22.79
CA ARG A 134 -0.45 19.40 23.31
C ARG A 134 0.61 19.62 22.22
N GLY A 135 0.90 20.88 21.91
CA GLY A 135 1.91 21.23 20.90
C GLY A 135 1.52 20.67 19.52
N ALA A 136 2.44 19.95 18.87
CA ALA A 136 2.18 19.29 17.57
C ALA A 136 1.37 17.98 17.70
N VAL A 137 1.17 17.47 18.92
CA VAL A 137 0.32 16.30 19.15
C VAL A 137 -1.13 16.77 19.19
N GLN A 138 -1.86 16.50 18.12
CA GLN A 138 -3.24 16.93 17.91
C GLN A 138 -4.14 15.75 17.50
N PRO A 139 -4.43 14.80 18.42
CA PRO A 139 -5.36 13.71 18.12
C PRO A 139 -6.77 14.27 17.86
N PRO A 140 -7.58 13.62 17.02
CA PRO A 140 -8.95 14.05 16.81
C PRO A 140 -9.77 13.87 18.11
N ASN A 141 -10.71 14.79 18.36
CA ASN A 141 -11.58 14.78 19.56
C ASN A 141 -12.65 13.66 19.55
N GLY A 142 -12.51 12.68 18.66
CA GLY A 142 -13.43 11.59 18.41
C GLY A 142 -13.23 11.01 17.02
N PHE A 143 -13.86 9.87 16.76
CA PHE A 143 -13.79 9.20 15.46
C PHE A 143 -15.20 8.98 14.91
N ASN A 144 -15.38 9.27 13.62
CA ASN A 144 -16.60 8.97 12.88
C ASN A 144 -16.34 7.76 11.98
N ALA A 145 -17.03 6.64 12.26
CA ALA A 145 -16.85 5.40 11.52
C ALA A 145 -17.44 5.45 10.09
N ALA A 146 -18.48 6.24 9.84
CA ALA A 146 -19.15 6.28 8.53
C ALA A 146 -18.21 6.63 7.36
N PRO A 147 -17.39 7.71 7.40
CA PRO A 147 -16.46 8.00 6.33
C PRO A 147 -15.33 6.96 6.20
N ALA A 148 -14.96 6.28 7.28
CA ALA A 148 -13.98 5.20 7.24
C ALA A 148 -14.55 3.98 6.51
N ASN A 149 -15.73 3.51 6.91
CA ASN A 149 -16.44 2.43 6.22
C ASN A 149 -16.61 2.71 4.73
N ALA A 150 -17.01 3.93 4.36
CA ALA A 150 -17.14 4.32 2.95
C ALA A 150 -15.81 4.33 2.20
N ALA A 151 -14.70 4.64 2.87
CA ALA A 151 -13.37 4.55 2.25
C ALA A 151 -12.93 3.09 2.08
N ASP A 152 -13.22 2.23 3.05
CA ASP A 152 -12.91 0.80 2.99
C ASP A 152 -13.74 0.09 1.92
N ASP A 153 -15.05 0.39 1.85
CA ASP A 153 -15.93 -0.08 0.78
C ASP A 153 -15.37 0.29 -0.59
N ARG A 154 -14.88 1.52 -0.76
CA ARG A 154 -14.24 1.94 -2.01
C ARG A 154 -12.98 1.14 -2.33
N VAL A 155 -12.16 0.79 -1.34
CA VAL A 155 -11.00 -0.09 -1.58
C VAL A 155 -11.48 -1.45 -2.07
N TRP A 156 -12.49 -2.03 -1.44
CA TRP A 156 -13.06 -3.31 -1.85
C TRP A 156 -13.65 -3.28 -3.25
N ASP A 157 -14.41 -2.23 -3.58
CA ASP A 157 -14.99 -2.07 -4.92
C ASP A 157 -13.90 -1.99 -6.00
N GLN A 158 -12.84 -1.21 -5.74
CA GLN A 158 -11.70 -1.09 -6.66
C GLN A 158 -10.91 -2.40 -6.79
N CYS A 159 -10.63 -3.07 -5.67
CA CYS A 159 -9.86 -4.31 -5.67
C CYS A 159 -10.64 -5.51 -6.24
N TYR A 160 -11.96 -5.60 -6.02
CA TYR A 160 -12.77 -6.69 -6.56
C TYR A 160 -13.16 -6.48 -8.01
N GLY A 161 -13.38 -5.24 -8.46
CA GLY A 161 -13.61 -4.94 -9.87
C GLY A 161 -12.34 -4.89 -10.72
N TYR A 162 -11.16 -5.15 -10.15
CA TYR A 162 -9.90 -4.99 -10.87
C TYR A 162 -9.70 -6.10 -11.92
N GLY A 163 -9.76 -5.71 -13.20
CA GLY A 163 -9.56 -6.61 -14.33
C GLY A 163 -10.80 -7.39 -14.78
N GLU A 164 -11.98 -7.07 -14.23
CA GLU A 164 -13.28 -7.38 -14.85
C GLU A 164 -13.62 -6.36 -15.94
#